data_AF-A0A973L052-F1
#
_entry.id   AF-A0A973L052-F1
#
_cell.length_a   1.000
_cell.length_b   1.000
_cell.length_c   1.000
_cell.angle_alpha   90.00
_cell.angle_beta   90.00
_cell.angle_gamma   90.00
#
_symmetry.space_group_name_H-M   'P 1'
#
loop_
_entity.id
_entity.type
_entity.pdbx_description
1 polymer ?
#
loop_
_entity_poly.entity_id
_entity_poly.type
_entity_poly.pdbx_seq_one_letter_code
_entity_poly.pdbx_strand_id
1 'polypeptide(L)' 'MPADLAKKVANYIAALALEAGGAVDKGKQPPGDPMDDRDTRFSIQVAGEPVIIEYSVHHDVRAIRIPVVVWIG' A
#
# COMPACT_ATOMS: atom_id res chain seq x y z
N MET A 1 14.65 8.75 6.23
CA MET A 1 14.02 9.28 4.99
C MET A 1 13.97 10.80 5.11
N PRO A 2 14.40 11.58 4.10
CA PRO A 2 14.27 13.03 4.09
C PRO A 2 12.82 13.50 4.23
N ALA A 3 12.61 14.73 4.72
CA ALA A 3 11.27 15.23 5.06
C ALA A 3 10.32 15.36 3.86
N ASP A 4 10.85 15.76 2.70
CA ASP A 4 10.09 15.84 1.45
C ASP A 4 9.66 14.45 0.98
N LEU A 5 10.55 13.46 1.04
CA LEU A 5 10.25 12.07 0.71
C LEU A 5 9.23 11.48 1.70
N ALA A 6 9.38 11.74 3.00
CA ALA A 6 8.41 11.29 4.00
C ALA A 6 7.00 11.85 3.75
N LYS A 7 6.89 13.13 3.34
CA LYS A 7 5.62 13.74 2.97
C LYS A 7 5.00 13.09 1.73
N LYS A 8 5.80 12.80 0.71
CA LYS A 8 5.33 12.08 -0.50
C LYS A 8 4.83 10.68 -0.17
N VAL A 9 5.57 9.92 0.65
CA VAL A 9 5.18 8.58 1.09
C VAL A 9 3.89 8.62 1.91
N ALA A 10 3.73 9.58 2.82
CA ALA A 10 2.50 9.74 3.59
C ALA A 10 1.28 10.03 2.69
N ASN A 11 1.43 10.92 1.69
CA ASN A 11 0.38 11.20 0.72
C ASN A 11 0.04 9.97 -0.13
N TYR A 12 1.06 9.21 -0.53
CA TYR A 12 0.88 7.96 -1.27
C TYR A 12 0.10 6.93 -0.46
N ILE A 13 0.43 6.75 0.82
CA ILE A 13 -0.29 5.84 1.74
C ILE A 13 -1.76 6.22 1.86
N ALA A 14 -2.06 7.52 1.98
CA ALA A 14 -3.45 7.99 2.05
C ALA A 14 -4.23 7.68 0.76
N ALA A 15 -3.62 7.90 -0.41
CA ALA A 15 -4.22 7.55 -1.69
C ALA A 15 -4.41 6.02 -1.83
N LEU A 16 -3.39 5.23 -1.46
CA LEU A 16 -3.43 3.78 -1.47
C LEU A 16 -4.60 3.23 -0.64
N ALA A 17 -4.87 3.81 0.54
CA ALA A 17 -6.00 3.40 1.36
C ALA A 17 -7.35 3.58 0.65
N LEU A 18 -7.54 4.70 -0.06
CA LEU A 18 -8.76 4.97 -0.84
C LEU A 18 -8.89 4.03 -2.03
N GLU A 19 -7.79 3.80 -2.76
CA GLU A 19 -7.78 2.93 -3.93
C GLU A 19 -8.01 1.47 -3.56
N ALA A 20 -7.33 0.97 -2.51
CA ALA A 20 -7.52 -0.38 -2.01
C ALA A 20 -8.96 -0.59 -1.53
N GLY A 21 -9.53 0.34 -0.75
CA GLY A 21 -10.92 0.26 -0.32
C GLY A 21 -11.88 0.22 -1.51
N GLY A 22 -11.69 1.11 -2.49
CA GLY A 22 -12.53 1.16 -3.69
C GLY A 22 -12.39 -0.07 -4.60
N ALA A 23 -11.22 -0.72 -4.62
CA ALA A 23 -11.01 -1.98 -5.34
C ALA A 23 -11.79 -3.11 -4.66
N VAL A 24 -11.64 -3.23 -3.34
CA VAL A 24 -12.32 -4.23 -2.51
C VAL A 24 -13.84 -4.13 -2.63
N ASP A 25 -14.40 -2.92 -2.52
CA ASP A 25 -15.84 -2.67 -2.67
C ASP A 25 -16.38 -3.11 -4.05
N LYS A 26 -15.52 -3.16 -5.07
CA LYS A 26 -15.85 -3.56 -6.44
C LYS A 26 -15.49 -5.02 -6.73
N GLY A 27 -15.01 -5.78 -5.75
CA GLY A 27 -14.51 -7.15 -5.95
C GLY A 27 -13.29 -7.22 -6.87
N LYS A 28 -12.50 -6.14 -6.92
CA LYS A 28 -11.25 -6.06 -7.69
C LYS A 28 -10.05 -6.25 -6.78
N GLN A 29 -8.94 -6.66 -7.38
CA GLN A 29 -7.67 -6.75 -6.68
C GLN A 29 -7.19 -5.36 -6.21
N PRO A 30 -6.74 -5.22 -4.95
CA PRO A 30 -6.05 -4.03 -4.46
C PRO A 30 -4.76 -3.69 -5.25
N PRO A 31 -4.29 -2.43 -5.21
CA PRO A 31 -3.08 -2.02 -5.92
C PRO A 31 -1.80 -2.75 -5.49
N GLY A 32 -0.93 -3.08 -6.44
CA GLY A 32 0.37 -3.71 -6.17
C GLY A 32 0.41 -5.19 -6.51
N ASP A 33 1.57 -5.78 -6.26
CA ASP A 33 1.89 -7.16 -6.56
C ASP A 33 1.49 -8.07 -5.38
N PRO A 34 0.69 -9.12 -5.60
CA PRO A 34 0.36 -10.10 -4.56
C PRO A 34 1.61 -10.76 -3.99
N MET A 35 1.65 -10.91 -2.67
CA MET A 35 2.74 -11.55 -1.93
C MET A 35 2.34 -12.89 -1.30
N ASP A 36 1.07 -13.27 -1.43
CA ASP A 36 0.54 -14.55 -0.97
C ASP A 36 -0.52 -15.09 -1.94
N ASP A 37 -0.81 -16.39 -1.83
CA ASP A 37 -1.81 -17.07 -2.68
C ASP A 37 -3.26 -16.71 -2.30
N ARG A 38 -3.46 -15.84 -1.31
CA ARG A 38 -4.77 -15.45 -0.79
C ARG A 38 -5.17 -14.04 -1.20
N ASP A 39 -4.34 -13.35 -1.97
CA ASP A 39 -4.50 -11.93 -2.32
C ASP A 39 -4.81 -11.06 -1.09
N THR A 40 -4.18 -11.39 0.05
CA THR A 40 -4.35 -10.63 1.30
C THR A 40 -3.18 -9.71 1.60
N ARG A 41 -2.01 -9.97 1.01
CA ARG A 41 -0.79 -9.16 1.14
C ARG A 41 -0.30 -8.70 -0.22
N PHE A 42 0.14 -7.45 -0.27
CA PHE A 42 0.58 -6.79 -1.49
C PHE A 42 1.87 -6.02 -1.24
N SER A 43 2.72 -5.96 -2.25
CA SER A 43 3.89 -5.09 -2.33
C SER A 43 3.65 -4.03 -3.40
N ILE A 44 4.01 -2.78 -3.13
CA ILE A 44 3.89 -1.71 -4.11
C ILE A 44 5.05 -0.73 -3.99
N GLN A 45 5.61 -0.33 -5.13
CA GLN A 45 6.61 0.73 -5.19
C GLN A 45 5.91 2.10 -5.20
N VAL A 46 6.38 3.03 -4.38
CA VAL A 46 5.97 4.43 -4.46
C VAL A 46 6.50 5.01 -5.77
N ALA A 47 5.59 5.41 -6.66
CA ALA A 47 5.92 5.83 -8.00
C ALA A 47 6.96 6.96 -8.01
N GLY A 48 8.08 6.73 -8.70
CA GLY A 48 9.17 7.71 -8.83
C GLY A 48 10.08 7.84 -7.60
N GLU A 49 9.87 7.06 -6.55
CA GLU A 49 10.65 7.12 -5.31
C GLU A 49 11.30 5.77 -4.98
N PRO A 50 12.45 5.76 -4.28
CA PRO A 50 13.14 4.53 -3.88
C PRO A 50 12.51 3.93 -2.61
N VAL A 51 11.19 3.77 -2.62
CA VAL A 51 10.40 3.31 -1.46
C VAL A 51 9.47 2.17 -1.89
N ILE A 52 9.49 1.08 -1.14
CA ILE A 52 8.60 -0.07 -1.28
C ILE A 52 7.72 -0.17 -0.04
N ILE A 53 6.43 -0.41 -0.23
CA ILE A 53 5.44 -0.60 0.81
C ILE A 53 4.90 -2.01 0.71
N GLU A 54 4.95 -2.77 1.80
CA GLU A 54 4.14 -3.98 1.92
C GLU A 54 2.93 -3.67 2.78
N TYR A 55 1.76 -4.13 2.36
CA TYR A 55 0.52 -3.91 3.09
C TYR A 55 -0.43 -5.11 2.97
N SER A 56 -1.38 -5.19 3.91
CA SER A 56 -2.45 -6.16 3.89
C SER A 56 -3.81 -5.48 3.96
N VAL A 57 -4.81 -6.08 3.33
CA VAL A 57 -6.20 -5.61 3.34
C VAL A 57 -7.00 -6.47 4.31
N HIS A 58 -7.72 -5.82 5.23
CA HIS A 58 -8.60 -6.47 6.19
C HIS A 58 -10.04 -6.01 5.97
N HIS A 59 -10.79 -6.78 5.18
CA HIS A 59 -12.16 -6.46 4.81
C HIS A 59 -13.09 -6.32 6.03
N ASP A 60 -12.97 -7.24 6.99
CA ASP A 60 -13.85 -7.32 8.17
C ASP A 60 -13.82 -6.06 9.04
N VAL A 61 -12.68 -5.38 9.08
CA VAL A 61 -12.46 -4.17 9.88
C VAL A 61 -12.26 -2.92 9.03
N ARG A 62 -12.49 -3.02 7.71
CA ARG A 62 -12.34 -1.93 6.72
C ARG A 62 -11.03 -1.16 6.88
N ALA A 63 -9.92 -1.89 6.98
CA ALA A 63 -8.61 -1.30 7.19
C ALA A 63 -7.58 -1.87 6.22
N ILE A 64 -6.62 -1.04 5.85
CA ILE A 64 -5.32 -1.52 5.37
C ILE A 64 -4.31 -1.45 6.50
N ARG A 65 -3.42 -2.44 6.59
CA ARG A 65 -2.31 -2.47 7.54
C ARG A 65 -1.02 -2.42 6.75
N ILE A 66 -0.13 -1.49 7.11
CA ILE A 66 1.18 -1.31 6.46
C ILE A 66 2.26 -1.75 7.45
N PRO A 67 2.67 -3.04 7.46
CA PRO A 67 3.74 -3.53 8.33
C PRO A 67 5.13 -3.11 7.90
N VAL A 68 5.36 -2.83 6.61
CA VAL A 68 6.71 -2.58 6.08
C VAL A 68 6.71 -1.36 5.17
N VAL A 69 7.64 -0.46 5.45
CA VAL A 69 8.05 0.62 4.56
C VAL A 69 9.57 0.52 4.42
N VAL A 70 10.05 0.14 3.24
CA VAL A 70 11.49 0.04 2.93
C VAL A 70 11.89 1.29 2.17
N TRP A 71 12.88 2.02 2.67
CA TRP A 71 13.54 3.10 1.95
C TRP A 71 14.94 2.67 1.56
N ILE A 72 15.22 2.68 0.25
CA ILE A 72 16.53 2.36 -0.31
C ILE A 72 17.29 3.69 -0.48
N GLY A 73 18.03 4.11 0.54
CA GLY A 73 18.76 5.38 0.53
C GLY A 73 19.86 5.46 1.57
#